data_AF-A0A7W5E3D2-F1
#
_entry.id   AF-A0A7W5E3D2-F1
#
_cell.length_a   1.000
_cell.length_b   1.000
_cell.length_c   1.000
_cell.angle_alpha   90.00
_cell.angle_beta   90.00
_cell.angle_gamma   90.00
#
_symmetry.space_group_name_H-M   'P 1'
#
loop_
_entity.id
_entity.type
_entity.pdbx_description
1 polymer ?
#
loop_
_entity_poly.entity_id
_entity_poly.type
_entity_poly.pdbx_seq_one_letter_code
_entity_poly.pdbx_strand_id
1 'polypeptide(L)'
;MKDPTSLAESNSPEDMSGVFTVVAVCAGILILGMIAGAGLWMMAAVTVALVVGAGAFVSAQWSVHVVAQREDLPGEGRDLEVLIGSRVPVCVAVTNNGRLPVAWVLAEDLLPRAAGGESMQHDDSVARVRMPPLSVDGARLAVMTLWPGQTKHLRYVVHCRRRGYFQIGPTVLETGDPVGMFRRYRLGTRPMFVTVLPRIELISTYEIGSRRPIGEIRIRANVMPDPTRLRGIRQWQTGDPMRSVHWAATARTGTLHTKIYEPSSVIGATIIVDMHVSTNPDHNEPIRTDLSVVAAVSIAAALHDAGEPFGLATNGRDAADRVRTEGFLGDHRIGDHFEVRDAAGKAAVMLAKNDRLRPVMIDVDRGPLHLKEMTRTLARLERTDGLTLPDFLIETESRLSSETTLLVILQQAPEETVAALVNLSRRGWAIAVVINTLNIDDYTRLAAPLLAENIHVSHLLNQDSIRDVCREQMMR
;
A
#
# COMPACT_ATOMS: atom_id res chain seq x y z
N MET A 1 -25.08 -16.86 11.14
CA MET A 1 -25.45 -18.18 11.68
C MET A 1 -25.98 -19.03 10.52
N LYS A 2 -25.15 -19.93 9.96
CA LYS A 2 -25.54 -20.91 8.95
C LYS A 2 -24.60 -22.12 9.11
N ASP A 3 -25.17 -23.30 9.18
CA ASP A 3 -24.56 -24.57 9.63
C ASP A 3 -23.36 -25.06 8.79
N PRO A 4 -22.40 -25.80 9.41
CA PRO A 4 -21.19 -26.32 8.78
C PRO A 4 -21.32 -27.78 8.33
N THR A 5 -22.39 -28.15 7.61
CA THR A 5 -22.58 -29.54 7.14
C THR A 5 -23.20 -29.60 5.75
N SER A 6 -22.47 -29.18 4.70
CA SER A 6 -22.85 -29.52 3.31
C SER A 6 -21.70 -29.31 2.31
N LEU A 7 -20.57 -29.97 2.49
CA LEU A 7 -19.63 -30.26 1.39
C LEU A 7 -19.11 -31.69 1.55
N ALA A 8 -20.04 -32.64 1.50
CA ALA A 8 -19.71 -34.00 1.09
C ALA A 8 -19.79 -33.98 -0.45
N GLU A 9 -18.64 -33.81 -1.10
CA GLU A 9 -18.50 -34.04 -2.53
C GLU A 9 -18.96 -35.46 -2.84
N SER A 10 -19.98 -35.53 -3.70
CA SER A 10 -20.48 -36.76 -4.30
C SER A 10 -19.42 -37.33 -5.24
N ASN A 11 -18.72 -38.39 -4.83
CA ASN A 11 -18.05 -39.27 -5.78
C ASN A 11 -19.14 -39.90 -6.65
N SER A 12 -19.19 -39.53 -7.93
CA SER A 12 -20.08 -40.13 -8.90
C SER A 12 -19.68 -41.60 -9.16
N PRO A 13 -20.64 -42.51 -9.40
CA PRO A 13 -20.33 -43.93 -9.64
C PRO A 13 -19.53 -44.20 -10.93
N GLU A 14 -19.36 -43.20 -11.80
CA GLU A 14 -18.59 -43.32 -13.06
C GLU A 14 -17.07 -43.28 -12.84
N ASP A 15 -16.55 -42.44 -11.92
CA ASP A 15 -15.11 -42.38 -11.61
C ASP A 15 -14.59 -43.68 -10.99
N MET A 16 -15.43 -44.38 -10.23
CA MET A 16 -15.08 -45.65 -9.60
C MET A 16 -14.93 -46.77 -10.65
N SER A 17 -15.70 -46.73 -11.74
CA SER A 17 -15.65 -47.72 -12.82
C SER A 17 -14.33 -47.69 -13.62
N GLY A 18 -13.75 -46.50 -13.79
CA GLY A 18 -12.44 -46.30 -14.44
C GLY A 18 -11.28 -46.84 -13.61
N VAL A 19 -11.34 -46.68 -12.29
CA VAL A 19 -10.33 -47.25 -11.37
C VAL A 19 -10.40 -48.78 -11.39
N PHE A 20 -11.60 -49.37 -11.36
CA PHE A 20 -11.75 -50.83 -11.43
C PHE A 20 -11.27 -51.44 -12.75
N THR A 21 -11.50 -50.78 -13.88
CA THR A 21 -11.01 -51.26 -15.20
C THR A 21 -9.49 -51.16 -15.31
N VAL A 22 -8.87 -50.08 -14.84
CA VAL A 22 -7.40 -49.95 -14.81
C VAL A 22 -6.78 -51.01 -13.90
N VAL A 23 -7.35 -51.24 -12.71
CA VAL A 23 -6.89 -52.28 -11.78
C VAL A 23 -7.02 -53.68 -12.40
N ALA A 24 -8.13 -53.97 -13.08
CA ALA A 24 -8.35 -55.26 -13.74
C ALA A 24 -7.38 -55.51 -14.90
N VAL A 25 -7.08 -54.47 -15.71
CA VAL A 25 -6.11 -54.56 -16.81
C VAL A 25 -4.68 -54.75 -16.27
N CYS A 26 -4.29 -54.00 -15.24
CA CYS A 26 -3.00 -54.19 -14.56
C CYS A 26 -2.88 -55.60 -13.95
N ALA A 27 -3.94 -56.12 -13.33
CA ALA A 27 -3.98 -57.49 -12.80
C ALA A 27 -3.86 -58.53 -13.92
N GLY A 28 -4.53 -58.33 -15.07
CA GLY A 28 -4.42 -59.23 -16.22
C GLY A 28 -3.00 -59.29 -16.81
N ILE A 29 -2.32 -58.14 -16.92
CA ILE A 29 -0.92 -58.06 -17.39
C ILE A 29 0.02 -58.76 -16.40
N LEU A 30 -0.23 -58.62 -15.10
CA LEU A 30 0.52 -59.34 -14.05
C LEU A 30 0.26 -60.85 -14.06
N ILE A 31 -0.91 -61.34 -14.45
CA ILE A 31 -1.13 -62.78 -14.56
C ILE A 31 -0.41 -63.34 -15.79
N LEU A 32 -0.47 -62.62 -16.92
CA LEU A 32 0.15 -63.02 -18.18
C LEU A 32 1.69 -63.11 -18.08
N GLY A 33 2.34 -62.17 -17.40
CA GLY A 33 3.79 -62.20 -17.20
C GLY A 33 4.26 -63.34 -16.27
N MET A 34 3.38 -63.87 -15.39
CA MET A 34 3.71 -65.00 -14.50
C MET A 34 3.78 -66.30 -15.29
N ILE A 35 2.86 -66.43 -16.24
CA ILE A 35 2.77 -67.56 -17.15
C ILE A 35 3.96 -67.58 -18.12
N ALA A 36 4.47 -66.40 -18.52
CA ALA A 36 5.61 -66.27 -19.44
C ALA A 36 7.00 -66.47 -18.81
N GLY A 37 7.10 -66.91 -17.55
CA GLY A 37 8.38 -67.14 -16.86
C GLY A 37 9.08 -65.87 -16.36
N ALA A 38 8.43 -64.70 -16.42
CA ALA A 38 8.94 -63.43 -15.94
C ALA A 38 8.60 -63.13 -14.47
N GLY A 39 8.38 -64.18 -13.64
CA GLY A 39 7.89 -64.05 -12.26
C GLY A 39 8.71 -63.09 -11.39
N LEU A 40 10.04 -63.06 -11.57
CA LEU A 40 10.92 -62.14 -10.84
C LEU A 40 10.66 -60.66 -11.21
N TRP A 41 10.48 -60.36 -12.50
CA TRP A 41 10.21 -59.01 -13.00
C TRP A 41 8.87 -58.47 -12.53
N MET A 42 7.89 -59.34 -12.35
CA MET A 42 6.60 -58.92 -11.83
C MET A 42 6.56 -58.76 -10.33
N MET A 43 7.26 -59.61 -9.57
CA MET A 43 7.46 -59.36 -8.14
C MET A 43 8.19 -58.03 -7.92
N ALA A 44 9.17 -57.71 -8.77
CA ALA A 44 9.81 -56.40 -8.79
C ALA A 44 8.82 -55.28 -9.13
N ALA A 45 8.00 -55.42 -10.18
CA ALA A 45 7.01 -54.42 -10.57
C ALA A 45 5.96 -54.16 -9.48
N VAL A 46 5.44 -55.21 -8.84
CA VAL A 46 4.49 -55.11 -7.72
C VAL A 46 5.15 -54.45 -6.52
N THR A 47 6.40 -54.81 -6.19
CA THR A 47 7.15 -54.19 -5.09
C THR A 47 7.36 -52.71 -5.35
N VAL A 48 7.76 -52.34 -6.56
CA VAL A 48 7.90 -50.92 -6.96
C VAL A 48 6.57 -50.21 -6.86
N ALA A 49 5.48 -50.78 -7.40
CA ALA A 49 4.15 -50.18 -7.32
C ALA A 49 3.68 -49.97 -5.87
N LEU A 50 3.96 -50.92 -4.97
CA LEU A 50 3.64 -50.81 -3.54
C LEU A 50 4.47 -49.71 -2.87
N VAL A 51 5.78 -49.65 -3.14
CA VAL A 51 6.66 -48.58 -2.61
C VAL A 51 6.20 -47.20 -3.09
N VAL A 52 5.90 -47.07 -4.39
CA VAL A 52 5.39 -45.83 -4.99
C VAL A 52 4.03 -45.45 -4.39
N GLY A 53 3.10 -46.40 -4.29
CA GLY A 53 1.77 -46.17 -3.71
C GLY A 53 1.83 -45.80 -2.23
N ALA A 54 2.70 -46.46 -1.46
CA ALA A 54 2.95 -46.14 -0.05
C ALA A 54 3.56 -44.74 0.09
N GLY A 55 4.54 -44.38 -0.75
CA GLY A 55 5.11 -43.03 -0.79
C GLY A 55 4.07 -41.96 -1.10
N ALA A 56 3.22 -42.19 -2.11
CA ALA A 56 2.13 -41.28 -2.47
C ALA A 56 1.11 -41.12 -1.33
N PHE A 57 0.73 -42.24 -0.69
CA PHE A 57 -0.19 -42.23 0.45
C PHE A 57 0.38 -41.47 1.64
N VAL A 58 1.63 -41.77 2.04
CA VAL A 58 2.32 -41.11 3.16
C VAL A 58 2.45 -39.60 2.90
N SER A 59 2.90 -39.21 1.71
CA SER A 59 3.04 -37.81 1.31
C SER A 59 1.69 -37.07 1.34
N ALA A 60 0.61 -37.71 0.89
CA ALA A 60 -0.75 -37.15 0.98
C ALA A 60 -1.23 -37.00 2.43
N GLN A 61 -1.04 -38.03 3.26
CA GLN A 61 -1.43 -37.99 4.68
C GLN A 61 -0.66 -36.90 5.45
N TRP A 62 0.64 -36.77 5.23
CA TRP A 62 1.45 -35.73 5.85
C TRP A 62 0.98 -34.32 5.46
N SER A 63 0.73 -34.08 4.18
CA SER A 63 0.24 -32.78 3.70
C SER A 63 -1.11 -32.37 4.31
N VAL A 64 -2.02 -33.32 4.52
CA VAL A 64 -3.34 -33.06 5.11
C VAL A 64 -3.26 -32.77 6.62
N HIS A 65 -2.40 -33.50 7.33
CA HIS A 65 -2.36 -33.50 8.79
C HIS A 65 -1.37 -32.53 9.43
N VAL A 66 -0.39 -32.01 8.67
CA VAL A 66 0.45 -30.92 9.14
C VAL A 66 -0.30 -29.59 8.98
N VAL A 67 -0.52 -28.91 10.09
CA VAL A 67 -1.21 -27.62 10.17
C VAL A 67 -0.25 -26.60 10.76
N ALA A 68 -0.20 -25.40 10.15
CA ALA A 68 0.47 -24.27 10.75
C ALA A 68 -0.55 -23.25 11.25
N GLN A 69 -0.27 -22.64 12.40
CA GLN A 69 -1.06 -21.57 12.97
C GLN A 69 -0.13 -20.46 13.45
N ARG A 70 -0.48 -19.21 13.16
CA ARG A 70 0.26 -18.05 13.66
C ARG A 70 -0.24 -17.72 15.06
N GLU A 71 0.68 -17.71 16.01
CA GLU A 71 0.43 -17.29 17.39
C GLU A 71 0.66 -15.76 17.48
N ASP A 72 -0.04 -15.07 18.38
CA ASP A 72 0.11 -13.62 18.64
C ASP A 72 -0.41 -12.63 17.59
N LEU A 73 -1.46 -12.97 16.84
CA LEU A 73 -2.16 -11.98 15.99
C LEU A 73 -2.93 -10.95 16.86
N PRO A 74 -2.88 -9.63 16.55
CA PRO A 74 -3.96 -8.74 16.95
C PRO A 74 -5.28 -9.27 16.38
N GLY A 75 -6.40 -9.09 17.09
CA GLY A 75 -7.69 -9.74 16.83
C GLY A 75 -8.05 -9.93 15.34
N GLU A 76 -8.59 -11.11 15.03
CA GLU A 76 -8.82 -11.66 13.68
C GLU A 76 -9.09 -10.60 12.59
N GLY A 77 -8.25 -10.59 11.56
CA GLY A 77 -8.51 -9.89 10.30
C GLY A 77 -8.18 -8.40 10.25
N ARG A 78 -7.54 -7.81 11.27
CA ARG A 78 -7.07 -6.42 11.21
C ARG A 78 -5.62 -6.32 10.75
N ASP A 79 -5.36 -5.37 9.85
CA ASP A 79 -4.01 -4.91 9.54
C ASP A 79 -3.34 -4.43 10.84
N LEU A 80 -2.13 -4.93 11.12
CA LEU A 80 -1.33 -4.48 12.26
C LEU A 80 -0.69 -3.13 11.92
N GLU A 81 -1.03 -2.09 12.68
CA GLU A 81 -0.44 -0.75 12.53
C GLU A 81 0.70 -0.58 13.55
N VAL A 82 1.89 -0.25 13.06
CA VAL A 82 3.08 -0.04 13.90
C VAL A 82 3.84 1.21 13.47
N LEU A 83 4.61 1.80 14.38
CA LEU A 83 5.47 2.93 14.07
C LEU A 83 6.82 2.46 13.50
N ILE A 84 7.50 3.32 12.73
CA ILE A 84 8.90 3.07 12.34
C ILE A 84 9.77 2.89 13.60
N GLY A 85 10.56 1.82 13.61
CA GLY A 85 11.41 1.39 14.74
C GLY A 85 10.79 0.26 15.56
N SER A 86 9.51 -0.08 15.33
CA SER A 86 8.84 -1.16 16.04
C SER A 86 9.42 -2.53 15.69
N ARG A 87 9.34 -3.44 16.65
CA ARG A 87 9.71 -4.86 16.49
C ARG A 87 8.45 -5.70 16.57
N VAL A 88 8.17 -6.44 15.51
CA VAL A 88 7.01 -7.33 15.41
C VAL A 88 7.49 -8.76 15.60
N PRO A 89 7.28 -9.38 16.77
CA PRO A 89 7.58 -10.79 16.94
C PRO A 89 6.60 -11.62 16.13
N VAL A 90 7.11 -12.66 15.49
CA VAL A 90 6.33 -13.61 14.71
C VAL A 90 6.61 -15.01 15.23
N CYS A 91 5.55 -15.71 15.63
CA CYS A 91 5.59 -17.11 16.03
C CYS A 91 4.61 -17.91 15.17
N VAL A 92 5.12 -18.93 14.47
CA VAL A 92 4.29 -19.88 13.72
C VAL A 92 4.45 -21.25 14.35
N ALA A 93 3.36 -21.75 14.93
CA ALA A 93 3.27 -23.11 15.45
C ALA A 93 2.92 -24.07 14.31
N VAL A 94 3.75 -25.09 14.11
CA VAL A 94 3.52 -26.17 13.16
C VAL A 94 3.24 -27.45 13.94
N THR A 95 2.05 -28.01 13.75
CA THR A 95 1.53 -29.14 14.52
C THR A 95 1.19 -30.31 13.58
N ASN A 96 1.58 -31.51 13.99
CA ASN A 96 1.13 -32.74 13.35
C ASN A 96 -0.14 -33.27 14.03
N ASN A 97 -1.30 -33.08 13.40
CA ASN A 97 -2.59 -33.61 13.87
C ASN A 97 -2.86 -35.06 13.43
N GLY A 98 -1.90 -35.67 12.74
CA GLY A 98 -2.00 -37.02 12.21
C GLY A 98 -1.52 -38.08 13.19
N ARG A 99 -1.78 -39.34 12.85
CA ARG A 99 -1.30 -40.51 13.62
C ARG A 99 0.08 -41.00 13.20
N LEU A 100 0.54 -40.59 12.02
CA LEU A 100 1.86 -40.96 11.49
C LEU A 100 2.89 -39.89 11.87
N PRO A 101 4.11 -40.29 12.27
CA PRO A 101 5.21 -39.34 12.41
C PRO A 101 5.56 -38.76 11.04
N VAL A 102 5.75 -37.46 10.99
CA VAL A 102 6.21 -36.74 9.79
C VAL A 102 7.73 -36.71 9.84
N ALA A 103 8.35 -37.42 8.89
CA ALA A 103 9.81 -37.55 8.85
C ALA A 103 10.48 -36.21 8.59
N TRP A 104 9.90 -35.37 7.75
CA TRP A 104 10.34 -34.01 7.54
C TRP A 104 9.19 -33.14 7.02
N VAL A 105 9.14 -31.91 7.51
CA VAL A 105 8.41 -30.81 6.90
C VAL A 105 9.32 -29.60 6.87
N LEU A 106 9.41 -28.96 5.71
CA LEU A 106 10.04 -27.67 5.56
C LEU A 106 8.96 -26.61 5.76
N ALA A 107 9.10 -25.79 6.79
CA ALA A 107 8.26 -24.63 7.01
C ALA A 107 9.03 -23.37 6.64
N GLU A 108 8.51 -22.62 5.68
CA GLU A 108 9.04 -21.32 5.26
C GLU A 108 7.97 -20.25 5.47
N ASP A 109 8.27 -19.21 6.25
CA ASP A 109 7.40 -18.04 6.33
C ASP A 109 7.85 -16.98 5.33
N LEU A 110 7.04 -16.77 4.29
CA LEU A 110 7.39 -15.88 3.19
C LEU A 110 7.40 -14.42 3.66
N LEU A 111 8.33 -13.65 3.13
CA LEU A 111 8.44 -12.22 3.39
C LEU A 111 8.48 -11.44 2.07
N PRO A 112 8.17 -10.14 2.08
CA PRO A 112 8.29 -9.34 0.87
C PRO A 112 9.74 -9.33 0.42
N ARG A 113 9.98 -9.21 -0.89
CA ARG A 113 11.33 -9.00 -1.46
C ARG A 113 12.08 -7.82 -0.81
N ALA A 114 11.32 -6.87 -0.27
CA ALA A 114 11.85 -5.70 0.42
C ALA A 114 12.32 -5.99 1.87
N ALA A 115 12.00 -7.16 2.44
CA ALA A 115 12.52 -7.57 3.74
C ALA A 115 13.92 -8.16 3.56
N GLY A 116 14.93 -7.49 4.09
CA GLY A 116 16.29 -7.98 4.05
C GLY A 116 16.53 -8.93 5.22
N GLY A 117 16.72 -10.19 4.88
CA GLY A 117 17.18 -11.24 5.76
C GLY A 117 18.15 -12.13 4.99
N GLU A 118 19.42 -12.06 5.41
CA GLU A 118 20.53 -12.96 5.06
C GLU A 118 20.87 -13.19 3.56
N SER A 119 22.06 -12.65 3.23
CA SER A 119 22.91 -12.91 2.08
C SER A 119 22.32 -12.65 0.69
N MET A 120 22.51 -11.42 0.23
CA MET A 120 22.85 -11.19 -1.18
C MET A 120 24.21 -10.50 -1.20
N GLN A 121 25.26 -11.30 -0.95
CA GLN A 121 26.59 -11.05 -1.47
C GLN A 121 26.50 -11.24 -2.99
N HIS A 122 25.85 -10.31 -3.69
CA HIS A 122 26.09 -10.14 -5.11
C HIS A 122 27.00 -8.93 -5.23
N ASP A 123 28.16 -9.23 -5.80
CA ASP A 123 29.28 -8.35 -6.09
C ASP A 123 28.79 -7.16 -6.91
N ASP A 124 28.59 -6.01 -6.25
CA ASP A 124 28.50 -4.71 -6.93
C ASP A 124 28.81 -3.60 -5.92
N SER A 125 30.02 -3.07 -6.04
CA SER A 125 30.64 -2.02 -5.21
C SER A 125 29.99 -0.63 -5.33
N VAL A 126 28.75 -0.54 -5.81
CA VAL A 126 27.98 0.71 -5.98
C VAL A 126 26.72 0.76 -5.11
N ALA A 127 26.39 -0.31 -4.37
CA ALA A 127 25.29 -0.33 -3.41
C ALA A 127 25.63 0.49 -2.15
N ARG A 128 25.58 1.83 -2.24
CA ARG A 128 25.52 2.72 -1.07
C ARG A 128 24.29 2.34 -0.24
N VAL A 129 24.50 1.53 0.80
CA VAL A 129 23.71 1.42 2.05
C VAL A 129 22.20 1.58 1.86
N ARG A 130 21.59 0.83 0.93
CA ARG A 130 20.13 0.80 0.82
C ARG A 130 19.60 -0.16 1.86
N MET A 131 19.42 0.32 3.09
CA MET A 131 18.87 -0.51 4.16
C MET A 131 17.47 -0.99 3.74
N PRO A 132 17.19 -2.30 3.87
CA PRO A 132 15.89 -2.84 3.53
C PRO A 132 14.83 -2.24 4.46
N PRO A 133 13.60 -1.96 3.97
CA PRO A 133 12.53 -1.40 4.80
C PRO A 133 12.15 -2.28 5.99
N LEU A 134 12.33 -3.59 5.87
CA LEU A 134 12.23 -4.53 6.98
C LEU A 134 13.57 -5.26 7.15
N SER A 135 14.01 -5.49 8.38
CA SER A 135 15.07 -6.44 8.68
C SER A 135 14.55 -7.55 9.58
N VAL A 136 15.11 -8.75 9.45
CA VAL A 136 14.61 -9.95 10.12
C VAL A 136 15.72 -10.52 10.99
N ASP A 137 15.39 -10.78 12.26
CA ASP A 137 16.26 -11.51 13.18
C ASP A 137 15.63 -12.86 13.51
N GLY A 138 16.36 -13.95 13.27
CA GLY A 138 15.91 -15.32 13.56
C GLY A 138 15.63 -16.16 12.31
N ALA A 139 15.20 -17.40 12.53
CA ALA A 139 14.97 -18.36 11.46
C ALA A 139 13.55 -18.23 10.89
N ARG A 140 13.44 -17.84 9.62
CA ARG A 140 12.19 -17.85 8.82
C ARG A 140 11.95 -19.16 8.07
N LEU A 141 12.96 -20.03 8.06
CA LEU A 141 12.97 -21.30 7.36
C LEU A 141 13.46 -22.37 8.33
N ALA A 142 12.70 -23.44 8.50
CA ALA A 142 13.12 -24.56 9.33
C ALA A 142 12.66 -25.90 8.74
N VAL A 143 13.57 -26.87 8.72
CA VAL A 143 13.23 -28.27 8.51
C VAL A 143 12.96 -28.91 9.87
N MET A 144 11.81 -29.55 10.03
CA MET A 144 11.43 -30.16 11.28
C MET A 144 10.84 -31.55 11.11
N THR A 145 11.18 -32.43 12.05
CA THR A 145 10.51 -33.72 12.29
C THR A 145 9.37 -33.53 13.28
N LEU A 146 8.20 -34.14 13.05
CA LEU A 146 7.05 -34.00 13.96
C LEU A 146 6.43 -35.36 14.30
N TRP A 147 6.53 -35.75 15.57
CA TRP A 147 5.79 -36.89 16.10
C TRP A 147 4.27 -36.61 16.12
N PRO A 148 3.41 -37.64 16.20
CA PRO A 148 1.97 -37.47 16.33
C PRO A 148 1.62 -36.56 17.52
N GLY A 149 0.84 -35.51 17.28
CA GLY A 149 0.46 -34.51 18.29
C GLY A 149 1.57 -33.53 18.69
N GLN A 150 2.77 -33.62 18.09
CA GLN A 150 3.86 -32.71 18.40
C GLN A 150 3.69 -31.36 17.68
N THR A 151 3.97 -30.28 18.41
CA THR A 151 4.05 -28.91 17.89
C THR A 151 5.49 -28.42 17.98
N LYS A 152 5.98 -27.77 16.92
CA LYS A 152 7.24 -27.01 16.91
C LYS A 152 6.97 -25.59 16.44
N HIS A 153 7.79 -24.64 16.88
CA HIS A 153 7.59 -23.23 16.60
C HIS A 153 8.72 -22.67 15.72
N LEU A 154 8.33 -21.93 14.68
CA LEU A 154 9.19 -21.06 13.92
C LEU A 154 9.08 -19.65 14.50
N ARG A 155 10.19 -19.09 14.99
CA ARG A 155 10.21 -17.79 15.67
C ARG A 155 11.23 -16.85 15.05
N TYR A 156 10.77 -15.66 14.70
CA TYR A 156 11.63 -14.58 14.22
C TYR A 156 11.01 -13.22 14.57
N VAL A 157 11.82 -12.17 14.50
CA VAL A 157 11.39 -10.79 14.79
C VAL A 157 11.61 -9.95 13.54
N VAL A 158 10.56 -9.23 13.13
CA VAL A 158 10.61 -8.26 12.03
C VAL A 158 10.83 -6.86 12.61
N HIS A 159 11.91 -6.20 12.21
CA HIS A 159 12.20 -4.82 12.55
C HIS A 159 11.71 -3.90 11.43
N CYS A 160 10.80 -3.00 11.76
CA CYS A 160 10.22 -2.05 10.82
C CYS A 160 11.10 -0.80 10.70
N ARG A 161 11.91 -0.69 9.64
CA ARG A 161 12.88 0.41 9.47
C ARG A 161 12.36 1.58 8.65
N ARG A 162 11.40 1.33 7.76
CA ARG A 162 10.75 2.35 6.92
C ARG A 162 9.26 2.13 6.86
N ARG A 163 8.53 3.20 6.54
CA ARG A 163 7.08 3.17 6.30
C ARG A 163 6.77 2.26 5.11
N GLY A 164 5.56 1.70 5.10
CA GLY A 164 5.06 0.91 3.98
C GLY A 164 3.97 -0.08 4.41
N TYR A 165 3.41 -0.75 3.43
CA TYR A 165 2.48 -1.85 3.63
C TYR A 165 3.20 -3.17 3.31
N PHE A 166 3.34 -4.04 4.30
CA PHE A 166 4.10 -5.27 4.18
C PHE A 166 3.23 -6.48 4.52
N GLN A 167 3.24 -7.48 3.65
CA GLN A 167 2.66 -8.78 3.94
C GLN A 167 3.73 -9.68 4.56
N ILE A 168 3.44 -10.24 5.72
CA ILE A 168 4.25 -11.27 6.36
C ILE A 168 3.51 -12.60 6.21
N GLY A 169 4.21 -13.63 5.77
CA GLY A 169 3.63 -14.86 5.27
C GLY A 169 3.04 -14.70 3.86
N PRO A 170 2.29 -15.70 3.38
CA PRO A 170 1.86 -16.90 4.10
C PRO A 170 3.02 -17.84 4.46
N THR A 171 2.81 -18.69 5.45
CA THR A 171 3.72 -19.81 5.71
C THR A 171 3.45 -20.91 4.70
N VAL A 172 4.49 -21.33 3.98
CA VAL A 172 4.46 -22.46 3.06
C VAL A 172 5.03 -23.68 3.78
N LEU A 173 4.30 -24.78 3.68
CA LEU A 173 4.72 -26.08 4.18
C LEU A 173 5.04 -26.97 2.98
N GLU A 174 6.26 -27.47 2.90
CA GLU A 174 6.66 -28.53 1.98
C GLU A 174 6.85 -29.83 2.76
N THR A 175 6.14 -30.85 2.33
CA THR A 175 6.27 -32.23 2.83
C THR A 175 6.56 -33.13 1.65
N GLY A 176 7.21 -34.26 1.89
CA GLY A 176 7.35 -35.28 0.86
C GLY A 176 7.65 -36.64 1.44
N ASP A 177 7.56 -37.68 0.61
CA ASP A 177 7.91 -39.02 1.05
C ASP A 177 9.43 -39.12 1.39
N PRO A 178 9.85 -40.12 2.18
CA PRO A 178 11.26 -40.30 2.54
C PRO A 178 12.22 -40.51 1.35
N VAL A 179 11.73 -40.96 0.20
CA VAL A 179 12.53 -41.19 -1.02
C VAL A 179 12.54 -39.94 -1.92
N GLY A 180 11.69 -38.94 -1.64
CA GLY A 180 11.63 -37.66 -2.35
C GLY A 180 10.93 -37.73 -3.71
N MET A 181 10.18 -38.79 -4.00
CA MET A 181 9.45 -39.01 -5.25
C MET A 181 8.19 -38.13 -5.37
N PHE A 182 7.55 -37.83 -4.25
CA PHE A 182 6.32 -37.08 -4.10
C PHE A 182 6.52 -35.93 -3.13
N ARG A 183 6.65 -34.73 -3.67
CA ARG A 183 6.60 -33.48 -2.89
C ARG A 183 5.20 -32.90 -2.94
N ARG A 184 4.76 -32.35 -1.83
CA ARG A 184 3.47 -31.70 -1.65
C ARG A 184 3.69 -30.37 -0.96
N TYR A 185 3.08 -29.33 -1.53
CA TYR A 185 3.13 -27.98 -1.01
C TYR A 185 1.75 -27.59 -0.49
N ARG A 186 1.72 -26.90 0.65
CA ARG A 186 0.49 -26.39 1.23
C ARG A 186 0.71 -25.01 1.85
N LEU A 187 -0.28 -24.14 1.71
CA LEU A 187 -0.35 -22.91 2.49
C LEU A 187 -0.75 -23.26 3.93
N GLY A 188 0.18 -23.10 4.86
CA GLY A 188 -0.01 -23.38 6.28
C GLY A 188 -0.83 -22.29 6.97
N THR A 189 -0.48 -21.01 6.77
CA THR A 189 -1.18 -19.88 7.39
C THR A 189 -1.68 -18.88 6.35
N ARG A 190 -2.70 -18.11 6.70
CA ARG A 190 -3.02 -16.86 5.99
C ARG A 190 -1.90 -15.83 6.19
N PRO A 191 -1.70 -14.91 5.23
CA PRO A 191 -0.79 -13.79 5.43
C PRO A 191 -1.31 -12.83 6.50
N MET A 192 -0.40 -12.18 7.20
CA MET A 192 -0.68 -11.04 8.06
C MET A 192 -0.16 -9.77 7.38
N PHE A 193 -0.89 -8.67 7.52
CA PHE A 193 -0.51 -7.39 6.93
C PHE A 193 -0.06 -6.41 8.01
N VAL A 194 1.08 -5.77 7.77
CA VAL A 194 1.68 -4.78 8.68
C VAL A 194 1.79 -3.45 7.94
N THR A 195 1.07 -2.45 8.44
CA THR A 195 1.22 -1.06 8.01
C THR A 195 2.20 -0.35 8.94
N VAL A 196 3.36 0.02 8.41
CA VAL A 196 4.35 0.82 9.15
C VAL A 196 4.06 2.30 8.89
N LEU A 197 3.61 3.02 9.91
CA LEU A 197 3.23 4.42 9.84
C LEU A 197 4.47 5.33 9.77
N PRO A 198 4.44 6.43 9.00
CA PRO A 198 5.50 7.43 8.99
C PRO A 198 5.63 8.09 10.36
N ARG A 199 6.81 8.69 10.62
CA ARG A 199 6.97 9.58 11.77
C ARG A 199 6.21 10.89 11.51
N ILE A 200 5.74 11.51 12.58
CA ILE A 200 5.10 12.82 12.55
C ILE A 200 6.05 13.79 13.26
N GLU A 201 6.50 14.82 12.55
CA GLU A 201 7.31 15.88 13.15
C GLU A 201 6.39 16.92 13.78
N LEU A 202 6.32 16.90 15.11
CA LEU A 202 5.49 17.83 15.87
C LEU A 202 6.11 19.23 15.86
N ILE A 203 5.30 20.24 15.57
CA ILE A 203 5.67 21.64 15.67
C ILE A 203 5.10 22.16 16.98
N SER A 204 5.94 22.74 17.83
CA SER A 204 5.44 23.33 19.07
C SER A 204 4.54 24.52 18.74
N THR A 205 3.25 24.44 19.10
CA THR A 205 2.26 25.52 18.94
C THR A 205 2.71 26.82 19.64
N TYR A 206 3.57 26.72 20.66
CA TYR A 206 4.15 27.86 21.37
C TYR A 206 5.00 28.76 20.45
N GLU A 207 5.66 28.18 19.44
CA GLU A 207 6.45 28.94 18.45
C GLU A 207 5.56 29.73 17.47
N ILE A 208 4.31 29.29 17.26
CA ILE A 208 3.36 29.90 16.32
C ILE A 208 2.53 30.99 17.02
N GLY A 209 2.13 30.75 18.27
CA GLY A 209 1.33 31.69 19.07
C GLY A 209 2.04 33.01 19.39
N SER A 210 3.38 33.00 19.47
CA SER A 210 4.17 34.21 19.78
C SER A 210 4.19 35.27 18.67
N ARG A 211 3.80 34.93 17.43
CA ARG A 211 3.92 35.82 16.27
C ARG A 211 2.62 36.09 15.53
N ARG A 212 1.48 35.54 15.98
CA ARG A 212 0.18 36.04 15.52
C ARG A 212 -0.01 37.43 16.14
N PRO A 213 0.03 38.53 15.35
CA PRO A 213 -0.33 39.83 15.89
C PRO A 213 -1.78 39.74 16.35
N ILE A 214 -2.07 40.16 17.57
CA ILE A 214 -3.45 40.43 18.00
C ILE A 214 -3.95 41.57 17.09
N GLY A 215 -4.66 41.21 16.03
CA GLY A 215 -5.17 42.13 15.00
C GLY A 215 -5.77 41.33 13.83
N GLU A 216 -6.74 41.91 13.12
CA GLU A 216 -7.38 41.27 11.95
C GLU A 216 -6.34 40.95 10.88
N ILE A 217 -5.90 39.68 10.86
CA ILE A 217 -5.03 39.16 9.81
C ILE A 217 -5.88 39.11 8.54
N ARG A 218 -5.49 39.92 7.56
CA ARG A 218 -6.03 39.86 6.20
C ARG A 218 -5.63 38.52 5.59
N ILE A 219 -6.46 37.51 5.82
CA ILE A 219 -6.49 36.28 5.01
C ILE A 219 -6.45 36.75 3.55
N ARG A 220 -5.56 36.18 2.72
CA ARG A 220 -5.55 36.48 1.29
C ARG A 220 -6.96 36.19 0.77
N ALA A 221 -7.76 37.25 0.63
CA ALA A 221 -9.08 37.20 0.07
C ALA A 221 -8.94 36.53 -1.30
N ASN A 222 -9.63 35.41 -1.51
CA ASN A 222 -9.74 34.91 -2.85
C ASN A 222 -10.31 36.03 -3.73
N VAL A 223 -9.77 36.21 -4.93
CA VAL A 223 -10.30 37.19 -5.88
C VAL A 223 -11.73 36.81 -6.28
N MET A 224 -12.10 35.53 -6.09
CA MET A 224 -13.44 35.05 -6.38
C MET A 224 -14.43 35.39 -5.24
N PRO A 225 -15.47 36.20 -5.53
CA PRO A 225 -16.57 36.43 -4.60
C PRO A 225 -17.39 35.15 -4.38
N ASP A 226 -17.74 34.83 -3.14
CA ASP A 226 -18.65 33.72 -2.83
C ASP A 226 -20.12 34.14 -3.09
N PRO A 227 -20.80 33.59 -4.11
CA PRO A 227 -22.15 34.01 -4.48
C PRO A 227 -23.20 33.71 -3.38
N THR A 228 -22.87 32.91 -2.37
CA THR A 228 -23.75 32.60 -1.24
C THR A 228 -23.64 33.63 -0.11
N ARG A 229 -22.51 34.35 -0.02
CA ARG A 229 -22.23 35.33 1.06
C ARG A 229 -22.35 36.75 0.56
N LEU A 230 -23.57 37.29 0.53
CA LEU A 230 -23.79 38.70 0.16
C LEU A 230 -23.30 39.62 1.28
N ARG A 231 -22.20 40.33 1.04
CA ARG A 231 -21.63 41.36 1.93
C ARG A 231 -22.49 42.62 1.95
N GLY A 232 -23.08 42.96 0.80
CA GLY A 232 -23.86 44.18 0.67
C GLY A 232 -24.19 44.50 -0.78
N ILE A 233 -24.72 45.69 -0.99
CA ILE A 233 -25.18 46.18 -2.29
C ILE A 233 -24.61 47.58 -2.47
N ARG A 234 -24.01 47.86 -3.64
CA ARG A 234 -23.56 49.21 -4.02
C ARG A 234 -24.20 49.65 -5.33
N GLN A 235 -24.14 50.94 -5.63
CA GLN A 235 -24.53 51.44 -6.93
C GLN A 235 -23.63 50.84 -8.02
N TRP A 236 -24.25 50.36 -9.10
CA TRP A 236 -23.55 49.77 -10.24
C TRP A 236 -22.65 50.81 -10.91
N GLN A 237 -21.43 50.40 -11.25
CA GLN A 237 -20.47 51.22 -11.95
C GLN A 237 -20.09 50.59 -13.29
N THR A 238 -19.69 51.42 -14.25
CA THR A 238 -19.20 50.97 -15.55
C THR A 238 -17.99 50.06 -15.37
N GLY A 239 -18.16 48.78 -15.71
CA GLY A 239 -17.19 47.71 -15.47
C GLY A 239 -17.76 46.53 -14.68
N ASP A 240 -18.85 46.74 -13.93
CA ASP A 240 -19.52 45.67 -13.20
C ASP A 240 -20.31 44.75 -14.15
N PRO A 241 -20.18 43.41 -14.05
CA PRO A 241 -20.84 42.50 -14.97
C PRO A 241 -22.36 42.50 -14.72
N MET A 242 -23.17 42.55 -15.78
CA MET A 242 -24.63 42.66 -15.66
C MET A 242 -25.28 41.50 -14.85
N ARG A 243 -24.65 40.31 -14.84
CA ARG A 243 -25.06 39.15 -14.01
C ARG A 243 -25.02 39.41 -12.50
N SER A 244 -24.27 40.43 -12.06
CA SER A 244 -24.12 40.80 -10.65
C SER A 244 -25.16 41.81 -10.17
N VAL A 245 -26.07 42.27 -11.04
CA VAL A 245 -27.12 43.23 -10.69
C VAL A 245 -28.11 42.64 -9.70
N HIS A 246 -28.43 43.41 -8.65
CA HIS A 246 -29.49 43.11 -7.70
C HIS A 246 -30.81 43.70 -8.21
N TRP A 247 -31.58 42.92 -8.97
CA TRP A 247 -32.81 43.41 -9.60
C TRP A 247 -33.85 43.95 -8.62
N ALA A 248 -34.03 43.31 -7.46
CA ALA A 248 -35.02 43.79 -6.50
C ALA A 248 -34.66 45.14 -5.83
N ALA A 249 -33.37 45.44 -5.66
CA ALA A 249 -32.91 46.73 -5.13
C ALA A 249 -33.05 47.80 -6.23
N THR A 250 -32.62 47.45 -7.44
CA THR A 250 -32.75 48.29 -8.64
C THR A 250 -34.21 48.68 -8.91
N ALA A 251 -35.16 47.75 -8.78
CA ALA A 251 -36.58 48.01 -8.98
C ALA A 251 -37.17 48.98 -7.95
N ARG A 252 -36.62 49.04 -6.73
CA ARG A 252 -37.09 49.95 -5.67
C ARG A 252 -36.48 51.35 -5.76
N THR A 253 -35.22 51.46 -6.19
CA THR A 253 -34.51 52.75 -6.22
C THR A 253 -34.53 53.41 -7.60
N GLY A 254 -34.88 52.68 -8.67
CA GLY A 254 -34.82 53.16 -10.06
C GLY A 254 -33.40 53.29 -10.61
N THR A 255 -32.38 52.86 -9.86
CA THR A 255 -30.96 52.93 -10.21
C THR A 255 -30.31 51.56 -10.11
N LEU A 256 -29.42 51.22 -11.05
CA LEU A 256 -28.75 49.91 -11.07
C LEU A 256 -27.88 49.73 -9.81
N HIS A 257 -28.05 48.58 -9.17
CA HIS A 257 -27.29 48.18 -7.99
C HIS A 257 -26.58 46.84 -8.23
N THR A 258 -25.32 46.73 -7.81
CA THR A 258 -24.47 45.54 -7.90
C THR A 258 -24.38 44.82 -6.55
N LYS A 259 -24.51 43.49 -6.56
CA LYS A 259 -24.26 42.62 -5.40
C LYS A 259 -22.75 42.58 -5.11
N ILE A 260 -22.35 42.95 -3.90
CA ILE A 260 -21.01 42.71 -3.38
C ILE A 260 -21.08 41.46 -2.52
N TYR A 261 -20.25 40.49 -2.83
CA TYR A 261 -20.11 39.30 -2.00
C TYR A 261 -18.87 39.41 -1.13
N GLU A 262 -18.85 38.67 -0.03
CA GLU A 262 -17.62 38.48 0.74
C GLU A 262 -16.64 37.63 -0.08
N PRO A 263 -15.34 37.95 -0.05
CA PRO A 263 -14.35 37.05 -0.60
C PRO A 263 -14.38 35.75 0.21
N SER A 264 -14.26 34.60 -0.47
CA SER A 264 -14.07 33.35 0.26
C SER A 264 -12.73 33.40 1.00
N SER A 265 -12.76 33.17 2.31
CA SER A 265 -11.56 32.95 3.11
C SER A 265 -11.16 31.50 2.94
N VAL A 266 -10.00 31.27 2.34
CA VAL A 266 -9.41 29.93 2.26
C VAL A 266 -8.86 29.58 3.64
N ILE A 267 -9.31 28.48 4.24
CA ILE A 267 -8.86 28.02 5.57
C ILE A 267 -8.49 26.55 5.45
N GLY A 268 -7.32 26.17 5.98
CA GLY A 268 -6.79 24.82 5.86
C GLY A 268 -6.20 24.50 4.49
N ALA A 269 -5.90 23.22 4.26
CA ALA A 269 -5.18 22.79 3.06
C ALA A 269 -5.60 21.40 2.55
N THR A 270 -5.70 21.27 1.23
CA THR A 270 -5.68 19.96 0.56
C THR A 270 -4.24 19.65 0.17
N ILE A 271 -3.66 18.64 0.79
CA ILE A 271 -2.27 18.24 0.58
C ILE A 271 -2.22 17.33 -0.65
N ILE A 272 -1.53 17.77 -1.68
CA ILE A 272 -1.31 17.03 -2.92
C ILE A 272 0.10 16.46 -2.91
N VAL A 273 0.26 15.14 -2.96
CA VAL A 273 1.58 14.49 -3.02
C VAL A 273 1.79 13.88 -4.40
N ASP A 274 2.79 14.36 -5.13
CA ASP A 274 3.17 13.78 -6.42
C ASP A 274 4.03 12.53 -6.23
N MET A 275 3.57 11.42 -6.79
CA MET A 275 4.16 10.08 -6.66
C MET A 275 4.43 9.43 -8.02
N HIS A 276 4.42 10.21 -9.11
CA HIS A 276 4.68 9.66 -10.43
C HIS A 276 6.17 9.34 -10.62
N VAL A 277 6.48 8.19 -11.23
CA VAL A 277 7.88 7.72 -11.41
C VAL A 277 8.74 8.64 -12.28
N SER A 278 8.14 9.39 -13.22
CA SER A 278 8.91 10.34 -14.05
C SER A 278 9.34 11.59 -13.30
N THR A 279 8.55 12.06 -12.33
CA THR A 279 8.84 13.25 -11.51
C THR A 279 9.54 12.90 -10.20
N ASN A 280 9.53 11.62 -9.80
CA ASN A 280 10.20 11.08 -8.62
C ASN A 280 11.27 10.05 -9.05
N PRO A 281 12.46 10.52 -9.48
CA PRO A 281 13.48 9.70 -10.13
C PRO A 281 14.21 8.76 -9.16
N ASP A 282 14.64 7.59 -9.63
CA ASP A 282 15.13 6.49 -8.77
C ASP A 282 16.40 6.78 -7.96
N HIS A 283 17.23 7.74 -8.37
CA HIS A 283 18.59 7.93 -7.85
C HIS A 283 18.65 8.31 -6.35
N ASN A 284 17.54 8.79 -5.76
CA ASN A 284 17.44 9.09 -4.32
C ASN A 284 16.22 8.42 -3.66
N GLU A 285 15.64 7.44 -4.34
CA GLU A 285 14.47 6.73 -3.86
C GLU A 285 14.89 5.51 -3.03
N PRO A 286 14.14 5.19 -1.97
CA PRO A 286 12.84 5.74 -1.57
C PRO A 286 12.90 6.94 -0.60
N ILE A 287 14.09 7.45 -0.28
CA ILE A 287 14.27 8.43 0.80
C ILE A 287 13.50 9.74 0.52
N ARG A 288 13.47 10.18 -0.73
CA ARG A 288 12.77 11.41 -1.11
C ARG A 288 11.27 11.26 -1.03
N THR A 289 10.70 10.21 -1.63
CA THR A 289 9.26 9.90 -1.49
C THR A 289 8.89 9.73 -0.01
N ASP A 290 9.77 9.13 0.79
CA ASP A 290 9.59 9.00 2.23
C ASP A 290 9.52 10.35 2.94
N LEU A 291 10.38 11.30 2.57
CA LEU A 291 10.36 12.65 3.11
C LEU A 291 9.10 13.43 2.69
N SER A 292 8.64 13.29 1.44
CA SER A 292 7.37 13.90 0.99
C SER A 292 6.19 13.44 1.83
N VAL A 293 6.13 12.15 2.15
CA VAL A 293 5.07 11.59 2.99
C VAL A 293 5.19 12.07 4.44
N VAL A 294 6.39 12.08 5.02
CA VAL A 294 6.59 12.59 6.39
C VAL A 294 6.20 14.06 6.48
N ALA A 295 6.55 14.88 5.48
CA ALA A 295 6.13 16.27 5.40
C ALA A 295 4.60 16.38 5.31
N ALA A 296 3.95 15.62 4.41
CA ALA A 296 2.49 15.61 4.26
C ALA A 296 1.76 15.27 5.58
N VAL A 297 2.18 14.20 6.28
CA VAL A 297 1.55 13.83 7.56
C VAL A 297 1.82 14.88 8.64
N SER A 298 3.03 15.46 8.67
CA SER A 298 3.38 16.49 9.66
C SER A 298 2.59 17.78 9.46
N ILE A 299 2.36 18.19 8.20
CA ILE A 299 1.50 19.33 7.87
C ILE A 299 0.04 19.02 8.26
N ALA A 300 -0.46 17.83 7.96
CA ALA A 300 -1.82 17.43 8.37
C ALA A 300 -2.00 17.43 9.89
N ALA A 301 -1.00 16.95 10.64
CA ALA A 301 -1.00 17.00 12.10
C ALA A 301 -0.98 18.45 12.62
N ALA A 302 -0.21 19.32 11.99
CA ALA A 302 -0.16 20.74 12.34
C ALA A 302 -1.51 21.46 12.10
N LEU A 303 -2.18 21.15 10.98
CA LEU A 303 -3.52 21.66 10.67
C LEU A 303 -4.57 21.11 11.64
N HIS A 304 -4.46 19.83 12.01
CA HIS A 304 -5.29 19.20 13.03
C HIS A 304 -5.15 19.92 14.38
N ASP A 305 -3.93 20.18 14.83
CA ASP A 305 -3.64 20.89 16.09
C ASP A 305 -4.15 22.34 16.06
N ALA A 306 -4.16 22.98 14.88
CA ALA A 306 -4.73 24.31 14.67
C ALA A 306 -6.28 24.31 14.57
N GLY A 307 -6.91 23.13 14.48
CA GLY A 307 -8.36 23.00 14.28
C GLY A 307 -8.84 23.34 12.87
N GLU A 308 -7.93 23.37 11.90
CA GLU A 308 -8.19 23.70 10.50
C GLU A 308 -8.57 22.43 9.70
N PRO A 309 -9.38 22.56 8.65
CA PRO A 309 -9.74 21.44 7.79
C PRO A 309 -8.57 21.02 6.90
N PHE A 310 -8.43 19.72 6.66
CA PHE A 310 -7.37 19.20 5.80
C PHE A 310 -7.86 18.01 4.96
N GLY A 311 -7.26 17.84 3.79
CA GLY A 311 -7.55 16.73 2.87
C GLY A 311 -6.28 16.17 2.24
N LEU A 312 -6.40 15.02 1.57
CA LEU A 312 -5.30 14.38 0.84
C LEU A 312 -5.71 14.11 -0.60
N ALA A 313 -4.79 14.33 -1.51
CA ALA A 313 -4.97 14.08 -2.92
C ALA A 313 -3.64 13.59 -3.51
N THR A 314 -3.61 12.49 -4.23
CA THR A 314 -2.35 12.00 -4.81
C THR A 314 -2.59 11.14 -6.05
N ASN A 315 -1.70 11.30 -7.02
CA ASN A 315 -1.60 10.44 -8.19
C ASN A 315 -0.87 9.12 -7.89
N GLY A 316 -0.43 8.87 -6.65
CA GLY A 316 0.15 7.61 -6.22
C GLY A 316 -0.88 6.50 -6.08
N ARG A 317 -0.40 5.31 -5.70
CA ARG A 317 -1.24 4.12 -5.51
C ARG A 317 -1.22 3.68 -4.05
N ASP A 318 -2.38 3.23 -3.54
CA ASP A 318 -2.45 2.55 -2.25
C ASP A 318 -1.94 1.11 -2.38
N ALA A 319 -0.88 0.77 -1.66
CA ALA A 319 -0.30 -0.57 -1.63
C ALA A 319 -1.31 -1.64 -1.17
N ALA A 320 -2.25 -1.32 -0.27
CA ALA A 320 -3.27 -2.27 0.14
C ALA A 320 -4.21 -2.60 -1.03
N ASP A 321 -4.54 -1.61 -1.86
CA ASP A 321 -5.36 -1.81 -3.04
C ASP A 321 -4.62 -2.58 -4.14
N ARG A 322 -3.32 -2.31 -4.32
CA ARG A 322 -2.45 -3.12 -5.18
C ARG A 322 -2.47 -4.59 -4.76
N VAL A 323 -2.27 -4.87 -3.47
CA VAL A 323 -2.24 -6.25 -2.98
C VAL A 323 -3.58 -6.95 -3.17
N ARG A 324 -4.71 -6.24 -3.03
CA ARG A 324 -6.05 -6.79 -3.31
C ARG A 324 -6.27 -7.11 -4.80
N THR A 325 -5.74 -6.29 -5.70
CA THR A 325 -6.00 -6.37 -7.16
C THR A 325 -5.01 -7.26 -7.90
N GLU A 326 -3.72 -7.15 -7.57
CA GLU A 326 -2.61 -7.83 -8.25
C GLU A 326 -2.04 -9.01 -7.45
N GLY A 327 -2.53 -9.23 -6.23
CA GLY A 327 -1.94 -10.17 -5.29
C GLY A 327 -0.58 -9.71 -4.76
N PHE A 328 0.02 -10.55 -3.91
CA PHE A 328 1.31 -10.26 -3.29
C PHE A 328 2.47 -10.98 -3.96
N LEU A 329 3.49 -10.23 -4.35
CA LEU A 329 4.75 -10.75 -4.91
C LEU A 329 5.78 -10.96 -3.77
N GLY A 330 5.80 -12.15 -3.18
CA GLY A 330 6.79 -12.53 -2.15
C GLY A 330 8.21 -12.71 -2.70
N ASP A 331 9.20 -12.90 -1.83
CA ASP A 331 10.55 -13.36 -2.21
C ASP A 331 10.47 -14.79 -2.79
N HIS A 332 10.96 -14.99 -4.01
CA HIS A 332 10.74 -16.22 -4.81
C HIS A 332 11.83 -17.28 -4.54
N ARG A 333 12.13 -17.58 -3.26
CA ARG A 333 13.07 -18.66 -2.91
C ARG A 333 12.50 -20.07 -3.15
N ILE A 334 11.19 -20.18 -3.36
CA ILE A 334 10.57 -21.38 -3.94
C ILE A 334 10.81 -21.32 -5.45
N GLY A 335 11.93 -21.89 -5.89
CA GLY A 335 12.25 -22.04 -7.31
C GLY A 335 11.13 -22.75 -8.05
N ASP A 336 10.83 -22.29 -9.27
CA ASP A 336 10.20 -23.00 -10.39
C ASP A 336 8.99 -23.96 -10.18
N HIS A 337 8.33 -23.97 -9.02
CA HIS A 337 7.20 -24.86 -8.78
C HIS A 337 5.89 -24.25 -9.30
N PHE A 338 5.60 -24.59 -10.55
CA PHE A 338 4.42 -24.22 -11.35
C PHE A 338 3.08 -24.33 -10.62
N GLU A 339 2.88 -25.28 -9.70
CA GLU A 339 1.59 -25.50 -9.00
C GLU A 339 1.28 -24.45 -7.91
N VAL A 340 2.28 -23.96 -7.16
CA VAL A 340 2.07 -22.87 -6.18
C VAL A 340 1.89 -21.54 -6.90
N ARG A 341 2.55 -21.37 -8.06
CA ARG A 341 2.37 -20.22 -8.96
C ARG A 341 0.96 -20.18 -9.55
N ASP A 342 0.36 -21.32 -9.87
CA ASP A 342 -0.98 -21.38 -10.44
C ASP A 342 -2.08 -21.17 -9.38
N ALA A 343 -1.89 -21.64 -8.14
CA ALA A 343 -2.84 -21.39 -7.03
C ALA A 343 -2.76 -19.95 -6.48
N ALA A 344 -1.55 -19.39 -6.31
CA ALA A 344 -1.37 -17.98 -5.94
C ALA A 344 -1.65 -17.04 -7.11
N GLY A 345 -1.31 -17.47 -8.32
CA GLY A 345 -1.54 -16.73 -9.57
C GLY A 345 -2.99 -16.68 -9.98
N LYS A 346 -3.78 -17.76 -9.88
CA LYS A 346 -5.22 -17.73 -10.21
C LYS A 346 -6.04 -16.83 -9.27
N ALA A 347 -5.58 -16.64 -8.02
CA ALA A 347 -6.16 -15.64 -7.12
C ALA A 347 -5.75 -14.20 -7.49
N ALA A 348 -4.57 -14.00 -8.10
CA ALA A 348 -4.02 -12.71 -8.49
C ALA A 348 -4.37 -12.26 -9.94
N VAL A 349 -4.69 -13.21 -10.83
CA VAL A 349 -4.91 -12.95 -12.27
C VAL A 349 -6.37 -12.57 -12.59
N MET A 350 -7.31 -12.81 -11.67
CA MET A 350 -8.75 -12.62 -11.89
C MET A 350 -9.28 -11.19 -11.66
N LEU A 351 -8.43 -10.16 -11.53
CA LEU A 351 -8.88 -8.76 -11.42
C LEU A 351 -7.99 -7.77 -12.19
N ALA A 352 -7.57 -8.14 -13.40
CA ALA A 352 -6.93 -7.22 -14.36
C ALA A 352 -7.91 -6.18 -14.93
N LYS A 353 -8.64 -5.45 -14.07
CA LYS A 353 -9.23 -4.17 -14.44
C LYS A 353 -8.29 -3.10 -13.92
N ASN A 354 -7.67 -2.42 -14.87
CA ASN A 354 -6.60 -1.44 -14.73
C ASN A 354 -6.94 -0.31 -13.74
N ASP A 355 -6.58 -0.47 -12.47
CA ASP A 355 -6.71 0.55 -11.41
C ASP A 355 -5.53 1.54 -11.39
N ARG A 356 -4.62 1.51 -12.38
CA ARG A 356 -3.48 2.45 -12.48
C ARG A 356 -3.91 3.92 -12.63
N LEU A 357 -5.17 4.17 -12.98
CA LEU A 357 -5.72 5.51 -13.19
C LEU A 357 -6.62 5.97 -12.04
N ARG A 358 -6.67 5.27 -10.90
CA ARG A 358 -7.48 5.69 -9.75
C ARG A 358 -6.66 6.55 -8.80
N PRO A 359 -6.91 7.87 -8.74
CA PRO A 359 -6.27 8.73 -7.75
C PRO A 359 -6.70 8.36 -6.33
N VAL A 360 -5.77 8.45 -5.38
CA VAL A 360 -6.09 8.32 -3.95
C VAL A 360 -6.46 9.69 -3.41
N MET A 361 -7.70 9.82 -2.95
CA MET A 361 -8.27 11.07 -2.47
C MET A 361 -8.96 10.83 -1.13
N ILE A 362 -8.72 11.73 -0.18
CA ILE A 362 -9.45 11.85 1.07
C ILE A 362 -10.02 13.26 1.10
N ASP A 363 -11.35 13.35 1.19
CA ASP A 363 -12.06 14.62 1.19
C ASP A 363 -11.64 15.47 2.40
N VAL A 364 -11.89 16.78 2.30
CA VAL A 364 -11.52 17.73 3.34
C VAL A 364 -12.43 17.53 4.56
N ASP A 365 -11.83 17.23 5.72
CA ASP A 365 -12.54 17.09 7.00
C ASP A 365 -11.63 17.50 8.17
N ARG A 366 -12.12 17.34 9.40
CA ARG A 366 -11.43 17.66 10.65
C ARG A 366 -11.42 16.47 11.61
N GLY A 367 -10.52 16.53 12.57
CA GLY A 367 -10.54 15.67 13.75
C GLY A 367 -9.56 14.50 13.72
N PRO A 368 -9.48 13.76 14.84
CA PRO A 368 -8.41 12.78 15.07
C PRO A 368 -8.57 11.50 14.25
N LEU A 369 -9.82 11.09 13.95
CA LEU A 369 -10.09 9.93 13.08
C LEU A 369 -9.64 10.22 11.64
N HIS A 370 -9.90 11.44 11.17
CA HIS A 370 -9.47 11.90 9.85
C HIS A 370 -7.94 11.90 9.71
N LEU A 371 -7.24 12.45 10.71
CA LEU A 371 -5.77 12.41 10.75
C LEU A 371 -5.24 10.98 10.73
N LYS A 372 -5.88 10.07 11.48
CA LYS A 372 -5.49 8.65 11.51
C LYS A 372 -5.68 8.00 10.15
N GLU A 373 -6.80 8.25 9.48
CA GLU A 373 -7.07 7.72 8.14
C GLU A 373 -6.06 8.25 7.12
N MET A 374 -5.83 9.57 7.10
CA MET A 374 -4.84 10.19 6.23
C MET A 374 -3.42 9.65 6.47
N THR A 375 -3.03 9.48 7.74
CA THR A 375 -1.71 8.92 8.11
C THR A 375 -1.57 7.48 7.63
N ARG A 376 -2.62 6.67 7.76
CA ARG A 376 -2.64 5.29 7.26
C ARG A 376 -2.52 5.24 5.74
N THR A 377 -3.27 6.08 5.01
CA THR A 377 -3.22 6.13 3.55
C THR A 377 -1.84 6.56 3.06
N LEU A 378 -1.27 7.60 3.65
CA LEU A 378 0.09 8.06 3.38
C LEU A 378 1.15 7.00 3.71
N ALA A 379 0.94 6.19 4.76
CA ALA A 379 1.82 5.07 5.10
C ALA A 379 1.87 3.98 4.01
N ARG A 380 0.79 3.83 3.24
CA ARG A 380 0.65 2.80 2.21
C ARG A 380 0.93 3.32 0.79
N LEU A 381 1.25 4.61 0.66
CA LEU A 381 1.40 5.25 -0.63
C LEU A 381 2.67 4.78 -1.37
N GLU A 382 2.50 4.26 -2.57
CA GLU A 382 3.56 3.80 -3.47
C GLU A 382 3.64 4.67 -4.74
N ARG A 383 4.85 4.77 -5.31
CA ARG A 383 5.06 5.43 -6.61
C ARG A 383 4.37 4.64 -7.73
N THR A 384 3.87 5.34 -8.75
CA THR A 384 3.15 4.74 -9.87
C THR A 384 3.57 5.33 -11.21
N ASP A 385 3.31 4.61 -12.29
CA ASP A 385 3.46 5.00 -13.70
C ASP A 385 2.09 5.37 -14.34
N GLY A 386 1.10 5.65 -13.49
CA GLY A 386 -0.28 5.99 -13.87
C GLY A 386 -0.44 7.44 -14.32
N LEU A 387 -1.30 8.20 -13.62
CA LEU A 387 -1.56 9.59 -13.97
C LEU A 387 -0.36 10.48 -13.64
N THR A 388 0.07 11.29 -14.61
CA THR A 388 1.01 12.38 -14.33
C THR A 388 0.32 13.44 -13.45
N LEU A 389 1.10 14.30 -12.77
CA LEU A 389 0.50 15.36 -11.93
C LEU A 389 -0.46 16.29 -12.72
N PRO A 390 -0.14 16.74 -13.96
CA PRO A 390 -1.11 17.45 -14.80
C PRO A 390 -2.40 16.69 -15.06
N ASP A 391 -2.32 15.44 -15.50
CA ASP A 391 -3.50 14.62 -15.82
C ASP A 391 -4.36 14.39 -14.57
N PHE A 392 -3.71 14.12 -13.45
CA PHE A 392 -4.34 13.99 -12.14
C PHE A 392 -5.10 15.24 -11.74
N LEU A 393 -4.49 16.42 -11.88
CA LEU A 393 -5.13 17.69 -11.53
C LEU A 393 -6.35 17.97 -12.41
N ILE A 394 -6.31 17.62 -13.69
CA ILE A 394 -7.44 17.77 -14.61
C ILE A 394 -8.57 16.82 -14.23
N GLU A 395 -8.26 15.54 -14.00
CA GLU A 395 -9.25 14.50 -13.68
C GLU A 395 -9.92 14.77 -12.32
N THR A 396 -9.17 15.29 -11.35
CA THR A 396 -9.64 15.49 -9.97
C THR A 396 -10.11 16.91 -9.67
N GLU A 397 -10.04 17.87 -10.61
CA GLU A 397 -10.41 19.28 -10.38
C GLU A 397 -11.81 19.42 -9.76
N SER A 398 -12.77 18.61 -10.21
CA SER A 398 -14.16 18.62 -9.70
C SER A 398 -14.34 18.11 -8.26
N ARG A 399 -13.35 17.39 -7.73
CA ARG A 399 -13.35 16.80 -6.39
C ARG A 399 -12.49 17.58 -5.40
N LEU A 400 -11.65 18.48 -5.87
CA LEU A 400 -10.84 19.34 -5.01
C LEU A 400 -11.72 20.42 -4.37
N SER A 401 -11.46 20.74 -3.10
CA SER A 401 -12.18 21.81 -2.40
C SER A 401 -11.54 23.16 -2.67
N SER A 402 -12.30 24.08 -3.27
CA SER A 402 -11.88 25.47 -3.51
C SER A 402 -11.82 26.32 -2.23
N GLU A 403 -12.26 25.78 -1.09
CA GLU A 403 -12.21 26.44 0.23
C GLU A 403 -10.88 26.21 0.96
N THR A 404 -10.00 25.37 0.40
CA THR A 404 -8.68 25.04 0.99
C THR A 404 -7.53 25.44 0.07
N THR A 405 -6.36 25.67 0.65
CA THR A 405 -5.14 25.88 -0.13
C THR A 405 -4.67 24.55 -0.70
N LEU A 406 -4.41 24.47 -2.00
CA LEU A 406 -3.77 23.31 -2.61
C LEU A 406 -2.27 23.36 -2.30
N LEU A 407 -1.81 22.46 -1.42
CA LEU A 407 -0.40 22.35 -1.05
C LEU A 407 0.24 21.19 -1.80
N VAL A 408 0.99 21.48 -2.87
CA VAL A 408 1.55 20.48 -3.77
C VAL A 408 2.99 20.15 -3.39
N ILE A 409 3.27 18.90 -3.05
CA ILE A 409 4.60 18.38 -2.74
C ILE A 409 5.11 17.59 -3.94
N LEU A 410 6.22 18.04 -4.54
CA LEU A 410 6.81 17.44 -5.74
C LEU A 410 8.34 17.44 -5.70
N GLN A 411 8.99 16.51 -6.40
CA GLN A 411 10.46 16.49 -6.53
C GLN A 411 10.94 17.18 -7.80
N GLN A 412 10.24 16.99 -8.92
CA GLN A 412 10.50 17.63 -10.19
C GLN A 412 9.24 18.29 -10.73
N ALA A 413 9.40 19.43 -11.40
CA ALA A 413 8.33 20.15 -12.07
C ALA A 413 8.68 20.32 -13.55
N PRO A 414 8.37 19.34 -14.42
CA PRO A 414 8.49 19.53 -15.86
C PRO A 414 7.58 20.67 -16.32
N GLU A 415 7.82 21.19 -17.52
CA GLU A 415 7.10 22.36 -18.06
C GLU A 415 5.58 22.18 -18.03
N GLU A 416 5.10 20.96 -18.30
CA GLU A 416 3.67 20.60 -18.23
C GLU A 416 3.10 20.73 -16.82
N THR A 417 3.85 20.29 -15.79
CA THR A 417 3.46 20.44 -14.38
C THR A 417 3.41 21.90 -13.97
N VAL A 418 4.42 22.69 -14.34
CA VAL A 418 4.43 24.13 -14.08
C VAL A 418 3.23 24.80 -14.75
N ALA A 419 2.98 24.50 -16.02
CA ALA A 419 1.85 25.06 -16.77
C ALA A 419 0.50 24.68 -16.13
N ALA A 420 0.33 23.44 -15.66
CA ALA A 420 -0.87 22.99 -14.97
C ALA A 420 -1.11 23.76 -13.65
N LEU A 421 -0.08 23.92 -12.82
CA LEU A 421 -0.16 24.68 -11.56
C LEU A 421 -0.45 26.16 -11.80
N VAL A 422 0.20 26.77 -12.78
CA VAL A 422 -0.04 28.17 -13.16
C VAL A 422 -1.46 28.37 -13.70
N ASN A 423 -1.96 27.45 -14.53
CA ASN A 423 -3.33 27.51 -15.03
C ASN A 423 -4.36 27.41 -13.91
N LEU A 424 -4.17 26.53 -12.92
CA LEU A 424 -5.03 26.47 -11.74
C LEU A 424 -4.96 27.76 -10.91
N SER A 425 -3.75 28.31 -10.69
CA SER A 425 -3.57 29.58 -9.98
C SER A 425 -4.31 30.72 -10.68
N ARG A 426 -4.23 30.80 -12.02
CA ARG A 426 -4.93 31.80 -12.84
C ARG A 426 -6.46 31.63 -12.83
N ARG A 427 -6.96 30.41 -12.59
CA ARG A 427 -8.40 30.13 -12.38
C ARG A 427 -8.89 30.53 -10.98
N GLY A 428 -8.01 30.98 -10.09
CA GLY A 428 -8.36 31.48 -8.76
C GLY A 428 -8.17 30.47 -7.63
N TRP A 429 -7.47 29.36 -7.88
CA TRP A 429 -7.08 28.43 -6.82
C TRP A 429 -5.96 29.01 -5.97
N ALA A 430 -6.05 28.89 -4.64
CA ALA A 430 -4.95 29.20 -3.76
C ALA A 430 -3.96 28.03 -3.77
N ILE A 431 -2.75 28.25 -4.30
CA ILE A 431 -1.73 27.20 -4.43
C ILE A 431 -0.49 27.56 -3.62
N ALA A 432 0.13 26.54 -3.03
CA ALA A 432 1.48 26.57 -2.49
C ALA A 432 2.22 25.30 -2.94
N VAL A 433 3.52 25.41 -3.18
CA VAL A 433 4.34 24.29 -3.66
C VAL A 433 5.49 24.02 -2.70
N VAL A 434 5.70 22.76 -2.34
CA VAL A 434 6.85 22.30 -1.58
C VAL A 434 7.72 21.47 -2.51
N ILE A 435 8.93 21.96 -2.78
CA ILE A 435 9.88 21.30 -3.67
C ILE A 435 10.83 20.44 -2.84
N ASN A 436 10.73 19.13 -3.02
CA ASN A 436 11.55 18.13 -2.35
C ASN A 436 12.79 17.79 -3.17
N THR A 437 13.85 18.56 -2.99
CA THR A 437 15.14 18.35 -3.67
C THR A 437 16.29 18.41 -2.68
N LEU A 438 17.35 17.64 -2.93
CA LEU A 438 18.56 17.66 -2.13
C LEU A 438 19.45 18.88 -2.41
N ASN A 439 19.41 19.40 -3.64
CA ASN A 439 20.28 20.50 -4.06
C ASN A 439 19.51 21.82 -4.11
N ILE A 440 20.14 22.87 -3.59
CA ILE A 440 19.63 24.25 -3.63
C ILE A 440 19.58 24.79 -5.07
N ASP A 441 20.47 24.35 -5.96
CA ASP A 441 20.47 24.77 -7.36
C ASP A 441 19.23 24.23 -8.09
N ASP A 442 18.88 22.96 -7.82
CA ASP A 442 17.68 22.33 -8.37
C ASP A 442 16.42 23.00 -7.82
N TYR A 443 16.40 23.30 -6.51
CA TYR A 443 15.34 24.09 -5.89
C TYR A 443 15.15 25.44 -6.59
N THR A 444 16.24 26.21 -6.75
CA THR A 444 16.18 27.56 -7.35
C THR A 444 15.66 27.50 -8.78
N ARG A 445 16.11 26.52 -9.57
CA ARG A 445 15.67 26.30 -10.95
C ARG A 445 14.18 25.96 -11.04
N LEU A 446 13.70 25.07 -10.18
CA LEU A 446 12.31 24.64 -10.17
C LEU A 446 11.36 25.69 -9.57
N ALA A 447 11.84 26.49 -8.60
CA ALA A 447 11.06 27.54 -7.95
C ALA A 447 10.87 28.77 -8.83
N ALA A 448 11.87 29.13 -9.65
CA ALA A 448 11.87 30.35 -10.47
C ALA A 448 10.58 30.59 -11.29
N PRO A 449 10.08 29.62 -12.10
CA PRO A 449 8.87 29.85 -12.90
C PRO A 449 7.59 29.93 -12.05
N LEU A 450 7.53 29.27 -10.89
CA LEU A 450 6.39 29.33 -9.98
C LEU A 450 6.33 30.67 -9.24
N LEU A 451 7.49 31.17 -8.78
CA LEU A 451 7.62 32.46 -8.12
C LEU A 451 7.26 33.62 -9.06
N ALA A 452 7.57 33.50 -10.36
CA ALA A 452 7.20 34.50 -11.37
C ALA A 452 5.68 34.70 -11.48
N GLU A 453 4.88 33.69 -11.17
CA GLU A 453 3.41 33.73 -11.18
C GLU A 453 2.81 33.98 -9.78
N ASN A 454 3.62 34.45 -8.83
CA ASN A 454 3.25 34.69 -7.42
C ASN A 454 2.76 33.44 -6.66
N ILE A 455 3.15 32.24 -7.11
CA ILE A 455 2.92 31.00 -6.38
C ILE A 455 3.98 30.90 -5.28
N HIS A 456 3.54 30.62 -4.05
CA HIS A 456 4.45 30.45 -2.93
C HIS A 456 5.17 29.10 -3.03
N VAL A 457 6.48 29.11 -2.77
CA VAL A 457 7.33 27.92 -2.88
C VAL A 457 8.21 27.78 -1.63
N SER A 458 8.27 26.58 -1.07
CA SER A 458 9.12 26.22 0.07
C SER A 458 10.07 25.07 -0.30
N HIS A 459 11.27 25.04 0.30
CA HIS A 459 12.27 24.00 0.05
C HIS A 459 12.21 22.90 1.12
N LEU A 460 12.01 21.65 0.71
CA LEU A 460 12.09 20.47 1.56
C LEU A 460 13.43 19.75 1.31
N LEU A 461 14.47 20.20 2.02
CA LEU A 461 15.83 19.68 1.91
C LEU A 461 16.00 18.35 2.66
N ASN A 462 15.59 18.34 3.92
CA ASN A 462 15.78 17.25 4.88
C ASN A 462 14.64 17.21 5.91
N GLN A 463 14.72 16.28 6.87
CA GLN A 463 13.71 16.13 7.92
C GLN A 463 13.58 17.38 8.81
N ASP A 464 14.68 18.09 9.08
CA ASP A 464 14.67 19.31 9.90
C ASP A 464 13.91 20.45 9.21
N SER A 465 14.02 20.57 7.88
CA SER A 465 13.31 21.58 7.09
C SER A 465 11.78 21.40 7.08
N ILE A 466 11.26 20.23 7.50
CA ILE A 466 9.81 20.01 7.62
C ILE A 466 9.20 21.02 8.59
N ARG A 467 9.88 21.31 9.71
CA ARG A 467 9.36 22.27 10.69
C ARG A 467 9.22 23.67 10.08
N ASP A 468 10.20 24.08 9.27
CA ASP A 468 10.19 25.38 8.61
C ASP A 468 9.10 25.45 7.54
N VAL A 469 8.97 24.41 6.70
CA VAL A 469 7.88 24.29 5.71
C VAL A 469 6.52 24.39 6.39
N CYS A 470 6.29 23.61 7.46
CA CYS A 470 5.02 23.67 8.16
C CYS A 470 4.77 25.04 8.82
N ARG A 471 5.80 25.68 9.38
CA ARG A 471 5.68 27.03 9.97
C ARG A 471 5.29 28.06 8.91
N GLU A 472 5.89 28.00 7.72
CA GLU A 472 5.54 28.87 6.60
C GLU A 472 4.08 28.68 6.16
N GLN A 473 3.59 27.43 6.12
CA GLN A 473 2.20 27.16 5.76
C GLN A 473 1.20 27.64 6.83
N MET A 474 1.53 27.56 8.13
CA MET A 474 0.62 27.96 9.22
C MET A 474 0.54 29.47 9.49
N MET A 475 1.50 30.25 8.97
CA MET A 475 1.50 31.71 9.10
C MET A 475 0.65 32.40 8.02
N ARG A 476 0.08 31.62 7.10
CA ARG A 476 -0.75 32.07 5.99
C ARG A 476 -2.22 32.06 6.38
#